data_AF-A0A2J7TEN4-F1
#
_entry.id   AF-A0A2J7TEN4-F1
#
_cell.length_a   1.000
_cell.length_b   1.000
_cell.length_c   1.000
_cell.angle_alpha   90.00
_cell.angle_beta   90.00
_cell.angle_gamma   90.00
#
_symmetry.space_group_name_H-M   'P 1'
#
loop_
_entity.id
_entity.type
_entity.pdbx_description
1 polymer ?
#
loop_
_entity_poly.entity_id
_entity_poly.type
_entity_poly.pdbx_seq_one_letter_code
_entity_poly.pdbx_strand_id
1 'polypeptide(L)'
;MANTIEDFQKFGKAQFETATASSQGVVKALQAIAQETSDFSKKSLENGSAFLEKLLGVKSFESAIQLQSEFAKSAYADFVAESTKLGELYSALAKEAFKPVELAVAKVQAAKD
;
A
#
# COMPACT_ATOMS: atom_id res chain seq x y z
N MET A 1 -35.83 -32.00 0.09
CA MET A 1 -35.89 -30.57 0.48
C MET A 1 -34.98 -30.23 1.68
N ALA A 2 -34.30 -31.20 2.32
CA ALA A 2 -33.31 -30.91 3.37
C ALA A 2 -32.00 -30.31 2.81
N ASN A 3 -31.50 -30.84 1.69
CA ASN A 3 -30.24 -30.36 1.08
C ASN A 3 -30.27 -28.88 0.69
N THR A 4 -31.41 -28.37 0.20
CA THR A 4 -31.52 -26.97 -0.24
C THR A 4 -31.38 -25.94 0.88
N ILE A 5 -31.80 -26.28 2.11
CA ILE A 5 -31.68 -25.39 3.27
C ILE A 5 -30.24 -25.40 3.80
N GLU A 6 -29.61 -26.58 3.87
CA GLU A 6 -28.19 -26.71 4.25
C GLU A 6 -27.24 -26.05 3.24
N ASP A 7 -27.50 -26.19 1.94
CA ASP A 7 -26.73 -25.53 0.88
C ASP A 7 -26.90 -24.01 0.92
N PHE A 8 -28.11 -23.51 1.20
CA PHE A 8 -28.36 -22.09 1.38
C PHE A 8 -27.68 -21.54 2.65
N GLN A 9 -27.69 -22.28 3.75
CA GLN A 9 -26.95 -21.93 4.97
C GLN A 9 -25.44 -21.90 4.74
N LYS A 10 -24.87 -22.91 4.06
CA LYS A 10 -23.45 -22.94 3.70
C LYS A 10 -23.07 -21.79 2.77
N PHE A 11 -23.93 -21.49 1.80
CA PHE A 11 -23.73 -20.36 0.89
C PHE A 11 -23.74 -19.02 1.63
N GLY A 12 -24.71 -18.80 2.52
CA GLY A 12 -24.79 -17.60 3.35
C GLY A 12 -23.58 -17.44 4.27
N LYS A 13 -23.12 -18.54 4.88
CA LYS A 13 -21.94 -18.56 5.73
C LYS A 13 -20.66 -18.24 4.95
N ALA A 14 -20.48 -18.85 3.78
CA ALA A 14 -19.35 -18.58 2.89
C ALA A 14 -19.35 -17.14 2.35
N GLN A 15 -20.51 -16.56 2.03
CA GLN A 15 -20.63 -15.15 1.65
C GLN A 15 -20.29 -14.21 2.81
N PHE A 16 -20.75 -14.52 4.02
CA PHE A 16 -20.44 -13.74 5.22
C PHE A 16 -18.95 -13.77 5.57
N GLU A 17 -18.30 -14.94 5.52
CA GLU A 17 -16.86 -15.09 5.71
C GLU A 17 -16.07 -14.34 4.63
N THR A 18 -16.49 -14.41 3.37
CA THR A 18 -15.86 -13.68 2.26
C THR A 18 -15.98 -12.17 2.44
N ALA A 19 -17.17 -11.66 2.79
CA ALA A 19 -17.41 -10.24 2.98
C ALA A 19 -16.65 -9.68 4.21
N THR A 20 -16.54 -10.49 5.27
CA THR A 20 -15.78 -10.11 6.47
C THR A 20 -14.27 -10.10 6.19
N ALA A 21 -13.77 -11.11 5.47
CA ALA A 21 -12.36 -11.19 5.10
C ALA A 21 -11.95 -10.07 4.13
N SER A 22 -12.77 -9.75 3.12
CA SER A 22 -12.49 -8.64 2.18
C SER A 22 -12.48 -7.29 2.90
N SER A 23 -13.39 -7.10 3.87
CA SER A 23 -13.45 -5.86 4.67
C SER A 23 -12.20 -5.70 5.56
N GLN A 24 -11.74 -6.79 6.19
CA GLN A 24 -10.50 -6.77 6.99
C GLN A 24 -9.25 -6.57 6.13
N GLY A 25 -9.19 -7.18 4.94
CA GLY A 25 -8.09 -7.02 3.99
C GLY A 25 -7.94 -5.58 3.50
N VAL A 26 -9.06 -4.95 3.13
CA VAL A 26 -9.10 -3.54 2.72
C VAL A 26 -8.66 -2.61 3.85
N VAL A 27 -9.16 -2.81 5.08
CA VAL A 27 -8.76 -1.99 6.23
C VAL A 27 -7.26 -2.10 6.51
N LYS A 28 -6.69 -3.31 6.47
CA LYS A 28 -5.25 -3.50 6.66
C LYS A 28 -4.42 -2.85 5.54
N ALA A 29 -4.87 -2.94 4.30
CA ALA A 29 -4.18 -2.29 3.18
C ALA A 29 -4.19 -0.76 3.34
N LEU A 30 -5.31 -0.17 3.76
CA LEU A 30 -5.38 1.26 4.08
C LEU A 30 -4.47 1.65 5.25
N GLN A 31 -4.42 0.83 6.30
CA GLN A 31 -3.48 1.03 7.41
C GLN A 31 -2.02 1.01 6.95
N ALA A 32 -1.66 0.08 6.06
CA ALA A 32 -0.31 0.01 5.49
C ALA A 32 0.04 1.26 4.67
N ILE A 33 -0.89 1.77 3.84
CA ILE A 33 -0.70 3.01 3.09
C ILE A 33 -0.49 4.21 4.03
N ALA A 34 -1.32 4.31 5.07
CA ALA A 34 -1.21 5.39 6.05
C ALA A 34 0.12 5.34 6.82
N GLN A 35 0.56 4.13 7.20
CA GLN A 35 1.83 3.91 7.86
C GLN A 35 3.00 4.34 6.96
N GLU A 36 3.02 3.87 5.71
CA GLU A 36 4.09 4.19 4.76
C GLU A 36 4.19 5.70 4.53
N THR A 37 3.07 6.36 4.28
CA THR A 37 3.02 7.82 4.08
C THR A 37 3.53 8.58 5.32
N SER A 38 3.19 8.09 6.52
CA SER A 38 3.68 8.68 7.78
C SER A 38 5.19 8.53 7.92
N ASP A 39 5.72 7.34 7.63
CA ASP A 39 7.14 7.05 7.75
C ASP A 39 7.98 7.80 6.70
N PHE A 40 7.50 7.90 5.46
CA PHE A 40 8.13 8.74 4.44
C PHE A 40 8.14 10.23 4.82
N SER A 41 7.07 10.72 5.44
CA SER A 41 7.00 12.11 5.93
C SER A 41 8.04 12.37 7.02
N LYS A 42 8.20 11.46 7.98
CA LYS A 42 9.24 11.55 9.02
C LYS A 42 10.63 11.56 8.40
N LYS A 43 10.91 10.60 7.50
CA LYS A 43 12.19 10.49 6.79
C LYS A 43 12.51 11.77 6.01
N SER A 44 11.51 12.35 5.33
CA SER A 44 11.68 13.59 4.58
C SER A 44 12.05 14.78 5.47
N LEU A 45 11.46 14.88 6.66
CA LEU A 45 11.80 15.91 7.65
C LEU A 45 13.21 15.71 8.21
N GLU A 46 13.58 14.48 8.56
CA GLU A 46 14.92 14.15 9.03
C GLU A 46 16.00 14.47 7.98
N ASN A 47 15.77 14.06 6.73
CA ASN A 47 16.66 14.35 5.61
C ASN A 47 16.80 15.86 5.36
N GLY A 48 15.68 16.61 5.43
CA GLY A 48 15.68 18.07 5.29
C GLY A 48 16.45 18.76 6.41
N SER A 49 16.26 18.34 7.66
CA SER A 49 17.01 18.87 8.82
C SER A 49 18.51 18.61 8.67
N ALA A 50 18.90 17.37 8.33
CA ALA A 50 20.29 17.01 8.14
C ALA A 50 20.94 17.78 6.98
N PHE A 51 20.19 18.04 5.90
CA PHE A 51 20.66 18.89 4.80
C PHE A 51 20.90 20.32 5.26
N LEU A 52 19.97 20.93 6.00
CA LEU A 52 20.11 22.29 6.51
C LEU A 52 21.29 22.43 7.46
N GLU A 53 21.47 21.49 8.40
CA GLU A 53 22.63 21.48 9.30
C GLU A 53 23.95 21.45 8.53
N LYS A 54 24.06 20.57 7.53
CA LYS A 54 25.24 20.49 6.67
C LYS A 54 25.43 21.77 5.86
N LEU A 55 24.36 22.34 5.32
CA LEU A 55 24.40 23.55 4.51
C LEU A 55 24.87 24.75 5.32
N LEU A 56 24.45 24.88 6.58
CA LEU A 56 24.95 25.93 7.48
C LEU A 56 26.43 25.76 7.83
N GLY A 57 26.97 24.54 7.73
CA GLY A 57 28.37 24.22 8.02
C GLY A 57 29.34 24.40 6.85
N VAL A 58 28.86 24.55 5.60
CA VAL A 58 29.76 24.69 4.44
C VAL A 58 30.39 26.08 4.37
N LYS A 59 31.67 26.14 3.99
CA LYS A 59 32.46 27.39 3.96
C LYS A 59 32.69 27.95 2.56
N SER A 60 32.22 27.25 1.53
CA SER A 60 32.38 27.66 0.13
C SER A 60 31.14 27.32 -0.68
N PHE A 61 30.96 28.05 -1.77
CA PHE A 61 29.86 27.84 -2.71
C PHE A 61 29.97 26.48 -3.44
N GLU A 62 31.19 26.04 -3.75
CA GLU A 62 31.43 24.74 -4.38
C GLU A 62 30.98 23.57 -3.49
N SER A 63 31.29 23.62 -2.19
CA SER A 63 30.80 22.63 -1.22
C SER A 63 29.28 22.67 -1.06
N ALA A 64 28.66 23.84 -1.16
CA ALA A 64 27.20 23.97 -1.14
C ALA A 64 26.55 23.31 -2.37
N ILE A 65 27.11 23.51 -3.58
CA ILE A 65 26.64 22.86 -4.81
C ILE A 65 26.75 21.34 -4.69
N GLN A 66 27.88 20.85 -4.19
CA GLN A 66 28.09 19.41 -4.05
C GLN A 66 27.09 18.79 -3.06
N LEU A 67 26.90 19.43 -1.90
CA LEU A 67 25.91 19.01 -0.90
C LEU A 67 24.49 19.01 -1.48
N GLN A 68 24.10 20.05 -2.22
CA GLN A 68 22.78 20.12 -2.85
C GLN A 68 22.60 19.05 -3.95
N SER A 69 23.65 18.75 -4.72
CA SER A 69 23.62 17.67 -5.71
C SER A 69 23.43 16.30 -5.06
N GLU A 70 24.14 16.03 -3.96
CA GLU A 70 23.98 14.80 -3.18
C GLU A 70 22.57 14.68 -2.59
N PHE A 71 22.06 15.76 -1.99
CA PHE A 71 20.70 15.80 -1.47
C PHE A 71 19.67 15.53 -2.58
N ALA A 72 19.79 16.17 -3.74
CA ALA A 72 18.88 15.97 -4.86
C ALA A 72 18.89 14.53 -5.38
N LYS A 73 20.07 13.91 -5.50
CA LYS A 73 20.20 12.49 -5.90
C LYS A 73 19.54 11.57 -4.88
N SER A 74 19.80 11.79 -3.59
CA SER A 74 19.19 11.00 -2.51
C SER A 74 17.67 11.16 -2.49
N ALA A 75 17.17 12.39 -2.55
CA ALA A 75 15.74 12.69 -2.57
C ALA A 75 15.03 12.05 -3.77
N TYR A 76 15.67 12.04 -4.94
CA TYR A 76 15.15 11.35 -6.11
C TYR A 76 15.07 9.83 -5.92
N ALA A 77 16.13 9.21 -5.40
CA ALA A 77 16.14 7.78 -5.12
C ALA A 77 15.07 7.40 -4.07
N ASP A 78 14.94 8.19 -3.02
CA ASP A 78 13.93 8.02 -1.97
C ASP A 78 12.51 8.16 -2.54
N PHE A 79 12.27 9.15 -3.40
CA PHE A 79 10.98 9.34 -4.06
C PHE A 79 10.59 8.16 -4.96
N VAL A 80 11.54 7.65 -5.76
CA VAL A 80 11.28 6.50 -6.64
C VAL A 80 10.98 5.25 -5.81
N ALA A 81 11.72 5.02 -4.73
CA ALA A 81 11.48 3.92 -3.82
C ALA A 81 10.08 4.01 -3.17
N GLU A 82 9.72 5.19 -2.66
CA GLU A 82 8.41 5.44 -2.05
C GLU A 82 7.27 5.26 -3.06
N SER A 83 7.42 5.83 -4.25
CA SER A 83 6.41 5.71 -5.31
C SER A 83 6.18 4.26 -5.74
N THR A 84 7.25 3.48 -5.82
CA THR A 84 7.18 2.04 -6.12
C THR A 84 6.41 1.32 -5.02
N LYS A 85 6.74 1.59 -3.75
CA LYS A 85 6.13 0.94 -2.59
C LYS A 85 4.66 1.31 -2.42
N LEU A 86 4.30 2.58 -2.59
CA LEU A 86 2.90 3.02 -2.63
C LEU A 86 2.15 2.33 -3.78
N GLY A 87 2.75 2.22 -4.96
CA GLY A 87 2.16 1.50 -6.10
C GLY A 87 1.84 0.03 -5.76
N GLU A 88 2.75 -0.66 -5.09
CA GLU A 88 2.55 -2.03 -4.61
C GLU A 88 1.42 -2.10 -3.57
N LEU A 89 1.37 -1.18 -2.62
CA LEU A 89 0.33 -1.11 -1.59
C LEU A 89 -1.07 -0.85 -2.20
N TYR A 90 -1.16 0.06 -3.16
CA TYR A 90 -2.42 0.32 -3.88
C TYR A 90 -2.83 -0.86 -4.75
N SER A 91 -1.89 -1.58 -5.36
CA SER A 91 -2.19 -2.83 -6.08
C SER A 91 -2.71 -3.90 -5.13
N ALA A 92 -2.11 -4.06 -3.94
CA ALA A 92 -2.59 -4.99 -2.92
C ALA A 92 -4.00 -4.62 -2.44
N LEU A 93 -4.28 -3.34 -2.20
CA LEU A 93 -5.61 -2.83 -1.88
C LEU A 93 -6.63 -3.20 -2.97
N ALA A 94 -6.29 -2.97 -4.24
CA ALA A 94 -7.16 -3.30 -5.36
C ALA A 94 -7.47 -4.81 -5.40
N LYS A 95 -6.46 -5.68 -5.23
CA LYS A 95 -6.64 -7.13 -5.15
C LYS A 95 -7.61 -7.53 -4.03
N GLU A 96 -7.43 -7.00 -2.82
CA GLU A 96 -8.33 -7.27 -1.70
C GLU A 96 -9.77 -6.78 -1.96
N ALA A 97 -9.91 -5.63 -2.62
CA ALA A 97 -11.22 -5.06 -2.98
C ALA A 97 -11.95 -5.87 -4.07
N PHE A 98 -11.22 -6.47 -5.02
CA PHE A 98 -11.80 -7.24 -6.13
C PHE A 98 -12.01 -8.73 -5.82
N LYS A 99 -11.44 -9.28 -4.73
CA LYS A 99 -11.67 -10.68 -4.29
C LYS A 99 -13.15 -11.13 -4.30
N PRO A 100 -14.13 -10.35 -3.83
CA PRO A 100 -15.54 -10.78 -3.87
C PRO A 100 -16.05 -11.02 -5.30
N VAL A 101 -15.59 -10.23 -6.28
CA VAL A 101 -15.95 -10.36 -7.68
C VAL A 101 -15.29 -11.60 -8.29
N GLU A 102 -14.00 -11.82 -8.02
CA GLU A 102 -13.28 -13.02 -8.47
C GLU A 102 -13.96 -14.30 -7.97
N LEU A 103 -14.35 -14.33 -6.69
CA LEU A 103 -15.05 -15.47 -6.10
C LEU A 103 -16.44 -15.68 -6.69
N ALA A 104 -17.17 -14.61 -7.03
CA ALA A 104 -18.45 -14.71 -7.72
C ALA A 104 -18.29 -15.30 -9.13
N VAL A 105 -17.29 -14.85 -9.88
CA VAL A 105 -16.99 -15.38 -11.23
C VAL A 105 -16.58 -16.84 -11.17
N ALA A 106 -15.70 -17.22 -10.24
CA ALA A 106 -15.26 -18.61 -10.07
C ALA A 106 -16.43 -19.55 -9.74
N LYS A 107 -17.38 -19.10 -8.91
CA LYS A 107 -18.60 -19.88 -8.61
C LYS A 107 -19.50 -20.06 -9.83
N VAL A 108 -19.65 -19.03 -10.68
CA VAL A 108 -20.45 -19.13 -11.91
C VAL A 108 -19.80 -20.08 -12.93
N GLN A 109 -18.46 -20.09 -13.01
CA GLN A 109 -17.74 -21.04 -13.86
C GLN A 109 -17.88 -22.48 -13.36
N ALA A 110 -17.69 -22.71 -12.06
CA ALA A 110 -17.85 -24.04 -11.47
C ALA A 110 -19.28 -24.59 -11.51
N ALA A 111 -20.29 -23.74 -11.74
CA ALA A 111 -21.69 -24.15 -11.91
C ALA A 111 -22.06 -24.46 -13.37
N LYS A 112 -21.16 -24.22 -14.33
CA LYS A 112 -21.33 -24.54 -15.76
C LYS A 112 -20.68 -25.86 -16.18
N ASP A 113 -19.80 -26.41 -15.35
CA ASP A 113 -19.19 -27.75 -15.50
C ASP A 113 -19.99 -28.80 -14.71
#